data_AF-A0A7J5WBF1-F1
#
_entry.id   AF-A0A7J5WBF1-F1
#
_cell.length_a   1.000
_cell.length_b   1.000
_cell.length_c   1.000
_cell.angle_alpha   90.00
_cell.angle_beta   90.00
_cell.angle_gamma   90.00
#
_symmetry.space_group_name_H-M   'P 1'
#
loop_
_entity.id
_entity.type
_entity.pdbx_description
1 polymer ?
#
loop_
_entity_poly.entity_id
_entity_poly.type
_entity_poly.pdbx_seq_one_letter_code
_entity_poly.pdbx_strand_id
1 'polypeptide(L)'
;MARPRPSNRTDIARVSKAPRRILIPVLVLVAVLVAIASFVGSAPAVCASCHAMKPYADAQDSTAHKNIDCYACHLQAGAWDWPAFKLTEVTRMYPRAKETSLTGPASRIATAPCLTCHEDVLAGAVVSGGIRIKHSSCTPVDSCDGCHAASAHGETIRWTRRAIMEECVDCHVEQHAARECNTCHGARTQAERLAKGAWKATHATDWKSTHGMGDLRYCRTCHTVDACMKCHPTGVPSPSTTGTSTGAPTIPGGGDQ
;
A
#
# COMPACT_ATOMS: atom_id res chain seq x y z
N MET A 1 27.76 -51.08 63.24
CA MET A 1 28.22 -49.67 63.15
C MET A 1 27.44 -48.98 62.03
N ALA A 2 26.54 -48.07 62.38
CA ALA A 2 25.66 -47.38 61.44
C ALA A 2 26.36 -46.16 60.80
N ARG A 3 26.17 -45.98 59.49
CA ARG A 3 26.71 -44.88 58.66
C ARG A 3 26.00 -43.55 58.96
N PRO A 4 26.66 -42.39 58.76
CA PRO A 4 25.95 -41.16 58.43
C PRO A 4 25.95 -40.90 56.91
N ARG A 5 24.77 -40.54 56.39
CA ARG A 5 24.56 -40.03 55.02
C ARG A 5 24.80 -38.50 55.00
N PRO A 6 25.40 -37.92 53.94
CA PRO A 6 25.44 -36.47 53.78
C PRO A 6 24.05 -35.95 53.39
N SER A 7 23.54 -34.98 54.14
CA SER A 7 22.27 -34.30 53.87
C SER A 7 22.44 -33.28 52.75
N ASN A 8 21.92 -33.60 51.57
CA ASN A 8 21.71 -32.61 50.52
C ASN A 8 20.37 -31.91 50.77
N ARG A 9 20.39 -30.69 51.28
CA ARG A 9 19.21 -29.83 51.42
C ARG A 9 19.37 -28.66 50.46
N THR A 10 18.87 -28.82 49.25
CA THR A 10 18.67 -27.71 48.31
C THR A 10 17.47 -26.91 48.79
N ASP A 11 17.73 -25.80 49.48
CA ASP A 11 16.71 -24.82 49.84
C ASP A 11 16.21 -24.12 48.57
N ILE A 12 15.08 -24.59 48.05
CA ILE A 12 14.35 -23.93 46.98
C ILE A 12 13.69 -22.69 47.61
N ALA A 13 14.31 -21.52 47.42
CA ALA A 13 13.80 -20.25 47.94
C ALA A 13 12.35 -20.02 47.46
N ARG A 14 11.42 -19.95 48.41
CA ARG A 14 10.00 -19.73 48.16
C ARG A 14 9.80 -18.26 47.76
N VAL A 15 9.62 -17.99 46.46
CA VAL A 15 9.30 -16.64 45.95
C VAL A 15 8.04 -16.14 46.65
N SER A 16 8.17 -15.10 47.48
CA SER A 16 7.06 -14.49 48.21
C SER A 16 6.15 -13.79 47.21
N LYS A 17 4.88 -14.22 47.14
CA LYS A 17 3.87 -13.58 46.28
C LYS A 17 3.63 -12.17 46.84
N ALA A 18 4.04 -11.14 46.10
CA ALA A 18 3.74 -9.76 46.47
C ALA A 18 2.23 -9.60 46.73
N PRO A 19 1.81 -8.84 47.76
CA PRO A 19 0.41 -8.72 48.10
C PRO A 19 -0.32 -8.07 46.92
N ARG A 20 -1.43 -8.68 46.50
CA ARG A 20 -2.26 -8.26 45.36
C ARG A 20 -2.64 -6.76 45.40
N ARG A 21 -2.66 -6.15 46.59
CA ARG A 21 -2.90 -4.71 46.84
C ARG A 21 -1.79 -3.78 46.33
N ILE A 22 -0.55 -4.25 46.18
CA ILE A 22 0.59 -3.48 45.66
C ILE A 22 0.85 -3.81 44.19
N LEU A 23 0.64 -5.07 43.79
CA LEU A 23 0.80 -5.49 42.39
C LEU A 23 -0.14 -4.75 41.42
N ILE A 24 -1.42 -4.59 41.78
CA ILE A 24 -2.41 -3.93 40.92
C ILE A 24 -2.02 -2.47 40.62
N PRO A 25 -1.76 -1.59 41.61
CA PRO A 25 -1.42 -0.19 41.31
C PRO A 25 -0.10 -0.05 40.54
N VAL A 26 0.89 -0.92 40.80
CA VAL A 26 2.13 -0.95 40.03
C VAL A 26 1.88 -1.34 38.57
N LEU A 27 1.07 -2.37 38.32
CA LEU A 27 0.71 -2.78 36.96
C LEU A 27 -0.09 -1.69 36.24
N VAL A 28 -1.02 -1.01 36.92
CA VAL A 28 -1.76 0.12 36.35
C VAL A 28 -0.82 1.27 36.01
N LEU A 29 0.10 1.63 36.91
CA LEU A 29 1.10 2.67 36.66
C LEU A 29 1.97 2.33 35.44
N VAL A 30 2.46 1.09 35.35
CA VAL A 30 3.24 0.62 34.19
C VAL A 30 2.42 0.71 32.91
N ALA A 31 1.16 0.26 32.92
CA ALA A 31 0.29 0.34 31.74
C ALA A 31 0.06 1.80 31.29
N VAL A 32 -0.14 2.73 32.23
CA VAL A 32 -0.28 4.17 31.93
C VAL A 32 1.01 4.73 31.33
N LEU A 33 2.17 4.41 31.91
CA LEU A 33 3.46 4.87 31.39
C LEU A 33 3.73 4.34 29.98
N VAL A 34 3.39 3.08 29.69
CA VAL A 34 3.50 2.50 28.35
C VAL A 34 2.57 3.23 27.37
N ALA A 35 1.31 3.47 27.75
CA ALA A 35 0.36 4.20 26.90
C ALA A 35 0.86 5.61 26.56
N ILE A 36 1.39 6.34 27.55
CA ILE A 36 1.99 7.67 27.35
C ILE A 36 3.20 7.57 26.40
N ALA A 37 4.10 6.61 26.62
CA ALA A 37 5.28 6.43 25.77
C ALA A 37 4.89 6.08 24.32
N SER A 38 3.86 5.26 24.13
CA SER A 38 3.32 4.94 22.81
C SER A 38 2.74 6.16 22.12
N PHE A 39 1.92 6.95 22.82
CA PHE A 39 1.30 8.16 22.28
C PHE A 39 2.32 9.24 21.94
N VAL A 40 3.28 9.50 22.83
CA VAL A 40 4.36 10.47 22.55
C VAL A 40 5.23 10.00 21.39
N GLY A 41 5.54 8.70 21.34
CA GLY A 41 6.36 8.11 20.29
C GLY A 41 5.69 8.10 18.90
N SER A 42 4.36 8.24 18.82
CA SER A 42 3.62 8.29 17.56
C SER A 42 3.49 9.68 16.97
N ALA A 43 3.93 10.72 17.69
CA ALA A 43 3.77 12.10 17.25
C ALA A 43 4.66 12.40 16.03
N PRO A 44 4.16 13.17 15.03
CA PRO A 44 4.94 13.53 13.84
C PRO A 44 6.30 14.16 14.16
N ALA A 45 6.38 14.96 15.23
CA ALA A 45 7.63 15.59 15.67
C ALA A 45 8.72 14.57 16.07
N VAL A 46 8.35 13.44 16.66
CA VAL A 46 9.30 12.38 17.01
C VAL A 46 9.81 11.70 15.74
N CYS A 47 8.92 11.36 14.81
CA CYS A 47 9.31 10.77 13.54
C CYS A 47 10.17 11.75 12.70
N ALA A 48 9.77 13.02 12.62
CA ALA A 48 10.50 14.06 11.90
C ALA A 48 11.87 14.40 12.51
N SER A 49 12.14 14.00 13.76
CA SER A 49 13.47 14.14 14.38
C SER A 49 14.52 13.22 13.74
N CYS A 50 14.09 12.16 13.05
CA CYS A 50 14.95 11.35 12.20
C CYS A 50 15.01 11.94 10.79
N HIS A 51 16.21 12.31 10.31
CA HIS A 51 16.38 13.01 9.03
C HIS A 51 15.77 12.27 7.84
N ALA A 52 15.95 10.95 7.75
CA ALA A 52 15.36 10.14 6.68
C ALA A 52 13.83 10.12 6.70
N MET A 53 13.19 10.38 7.84
CA MET A 53 11.73 10.35 8.04
C MET A 53 11.07 11.72 7.86
N LYS A 54 11.81 12.81 8.06
CA LYS A 54 11.31 14.18 7.94
C LYS A 54 10.49 14.43 6.67
N PRO A 55 10.93 14.05 5.46
CA PRO A 55 10.14 14.29 4.24
C PRO A 55 8.76 13.64 4.26
N TYR A 56 8.62 12.48 4.89
CA TYR A 56 7.36 11.74 4.97
C TYR A 56 6.40 12.37 5.98
N ALA A 57 6.93 12.86 7.11
CA ALA A 57 6.15 13.61 8.09
C ALA A 57 5.66 14.94 7.48
N ASP A 58 6.55 15.69 6.81
CA ASP A 58 6.19 16.94 6.14
C ASP A 58 5.17 16.70 5.01
N ALA A 59 5.29 15.60 4.27
CA ALA A 59 4.33 15.25 3.22
C ALA A 59 2.94 14.94 3.78
N GLN A 60 2.85 14.33 4.96
CA GLN A 60 1.57 14.00 5.60
C GLN A 60 0.73 15.25 5.88
N ASP A 61 1.37 16.36 6.23
CA ASP A 61 0.70 17.65 6.49
C ASP A 61 -0.08 18.17 5.27
N SER A 62 0.30 17.75 4.06
CA SER A 62 -0.36 18.12 2.81
C SER A 62 -1.49 17.17 2.40
N THR A 63 -1.72 16.09 3.14
CA THR A 63 -2.73 15.06 2.82
C THR A 63 -3.99 15.19 3.67
N ALA A 64 -5.02 14.40 3.33
CA ALA A 64 -6.21 14.25 4.16
C ALA A 64 -5.91 13.63 5.54
N HIS A 65 -4.75 13.00 5.72
CA HIS A 65 -4.34 12.31 6.95
C HIS A 65 -3.43 13.15 7.86
N LYS A 66 -3.31 14.47 7.64
CA LYS A 66 -2.42 15.35 8.42
C LYS A 66 -2.60 15.32 9.94
N ASN A 67 -3.78 14.96 10.43
CA ASN A 67 -4.10 14.92 11.87
C ASN A 67 -4.12 13.49 12.45
N ILE A 68 -3.52 12.52 11.76
CA ILE A 68 -3.49 11.12 12.17
C ILE A 68 -2.10 10.76 12.71
N ASP A 69 -2.05 10.14 13.88
CA ASP A 69 -0.78 9.70 14.48
C ASP A 69 -0.08 8.62 13.65
N CYS A 70 1.25 8.64 13.60
CA CYS A 70 2.02 7.74 12.73
C CYS A 70 1.75 6.25 13.04
N TYR A 71 1.55 5.92 14.31
CA TYR A 71 1.26 4.55 14.75
C TYR A 71 -0.13 4.06 14.38
N ALA A 72 -1.07 4.96 14.09
CA ALA A 72 -2.40 4.56 13.62
C ALA A 72 -2.33 3.78 12.30
N CYS A 73 -1.27 3.99 11.50
CA CYS A 73 -1.02 3.24 10.26
C CYS A 73 0.20 2.31 10.33
N HIS A 74 1.26 2.70 11.06
CA HIS A 74 2.52 1.96 11.05
C HIS A 74 2.61 0.80 12.05
N LEU A 75 1.68 0.68 13.01
CA LEU A 75 1.53 -0.52 13.85
C LEU A 75 0.54 -1.50 13.20
N GLN A 76 1.07 -2.43 12.39
CA GLN A 76 0.30 -3.24 11.44
C GLN A 76 -0.77 -4.16 12.09
N ALA A 77 -0.49 -4.71 13.26
CA ALA A 77 -1.43 -5.48 14.08
C ALA A 77 -2.00 -4.66 15.26
N GLY A 78 -1.98 -3.33 15.14
CA GLY A 78 -2.43 -2.40 16.18
C GLY A 78 -1.46 -2.29 17.36
N ALA A 79 -1.96 -1.87 18.53
CA ALA A 79 -1.12 -1.53 19.68
C ALA A 79 -0.19 -2.66 20.17
N TRP A 80 -0.52 -3.92 19.89
CA TRP A 80 0.28 -5.09 20.27
C TRP A 80 1.62 -5.20 19.53
N ASP A 81 1.74 -4.58 18.34
CA ASP A 81 2.99 -4.54 17.59
C ASP A 81 3.97 -3.49 18.12
N TRP A 82 3.55 -2.63 19.05
CA TRP A 82 4.40 -1.54 19.57
C TRP A 82 5.77 -2.02 20.09
N PRO A 83 5.88 -3.11 20.87
CA PRO A 83 7.20 -3.61 21.30
C PRO A 83 8.08 -4.05 20.12
N ALA A 84 7.50 -4.70 19.11
CA ALA A 84 8.24 -5.13 17.92
C ALA A 84 8.68 -3.94 17.06
N PHE A 85 7.82 -2.92 16.95
CA PHE A 85 8.17 -1.64 16.33
C PHE A 85 9.33 -0.97 17.06
N LYS A 86 9.28 -0.87 18.40
CA LYS A 86 10.36 -0.30 19.20
C LYS A 86 11.67 -1.06 19.07
N LEU A 87 11.63 -2.39 19.00
CA LEU A 87 12.81 -3.20 18.71
C LEU A 87 13.39 -2.86 17.33
N THR A 88 12.54 -2.70 16.31
CA THR A 88 12.95 -2.30 14.96
C THR A 88 13.56 -0.90 14.94
N GLU A 89 12.97 0.04 15.68
CA GLU A 89 13.48 1.39 15.84
C GLU A 89 14.92 1.36 16.42
N VAL A 90 15.10 0.70 17.57
CA VAL A 90 16.40 0.58 18.28
C VAL A 90 17.45 -0.17 17.45
N THR A 91 17.08 -1.24 16.77
CA THR A 91 18.06 -2.10 16.09
C THR A 91 18.32 -1.73 14.64
N ARG A 92 17.41 -0.98 13.98
CA ARG A 92 17.53 -0.66 12.55
C ARG A 92 17.50 0.83 12.23
N MET A 93 16.68 1.62 12.92
CA MET A 93 16.50 3.04 12.62
C MET A 93 17.56 3.89 13.33
N TYR A 94 17.74 3.73 14.65
CA TYR A 94 18.72 4.48 15.43
C TYR A 94 20.17 4.31 14.92
N PRO A 95 20.67 3.10 14.59
CA PRO A 95 22.01 2.93 14.02
C PRO A 95 22.20 3.68 12.68
N ARG A 96 21.10 3.99 11.99
CA ARG A 96 21.06 4.69 10.70
C ARG A 96 20.58 6.13 10.83
N ALA A 97 20.53 6.71 12.03
CA ALA A 97 20.02 8.06 12.26
C ALA A 97 20.76 9.16 11.49
N LYS A 98 22.01 8.89 11.03
CA LYS A 98 22.80 9.80 10.19
C LYS A 98 22.45 9.73 8.70
N GLU A 99 21.71 8.70 8.25
CA GLU A 99 21.26 8.60 6.87
C GLU A 99 20.17 9.65 6.62
N THR A 100 20.24 10.30 5.45
CA THR A 100 19.27 11.33 5.03
C THR A 100 18.25 10.80 4.04
N SER A 101 18.41 9.56 3.59
CA SER A 101 17.51 8.90 2.64
C SER A 101 17.28 7.45 3.04
N LEU A 102 16.14 6.92 2.63
CA LEU A 102 15.84 5.50 2.78
C LEU A 102 16.60 4.68 1.74
N THR A 103 17.23 3.59 2.17
CA THR A 103 18.04 2.71 1.30
C THR A 103 17.41 1.33 1.09
N GLY A 104 16.48 0.91 1.96
CA GLY A 104 15.77 -0.38 1.86
C GLY A 104 14.56 -0.39 0.93
N PRO A 105 13.98 -1.57 0.62
CA PRO A 105 12.76 -1.67 -0.17
C PRO A 105 11.60 -0.94 0.51
N ALA A 106 10.64 -0.45 -0.29
CA ALA A 106 9.39 0.09 0.23
C ALA A 106 8.60 -1.04 0.93
N SER A 107 8.07 -0.76 2.12
CA SER A 107 7.19 -1.67 2.85
C SER A 107 5.73 -1.36 2.55
N ARG A 108 4.92 -2.40 2.35
CA ARG A 108 3.45 -2.26 2.35
C ARG A 108 2.92 -2.07 3.77
N ILE A 109 1.81 -1.36 3.87
CA ILE A 109 0.98 -1.27 5.07
C ILE A 109 -0.07 -2.38 5.01
N ALA A 110 -0.46 -2.93 6.14
CA ALA A 110 -1.51 -3.92 6.27
C ALA A 110 -2.88 -3.27 6.09
N THR A 111 -3.88 -4.10 5.77
CA THR A 111 -5.26 -3.63 5.57
C THR A 111 -5.94 -3.20 6.87
N ALA A 112 -5.62 -3.84 7.99
CA ALA A 112 -6.34 -3.65 9.26
C ALA A 112 -6.29 -2.21 9.81
N PRO A 113 -5.13 -1.51 9.81
CA PRO A 113 -5.07 -0.10 10.20
C PRO A 113 -6.03 0.80 9.39
N CYS A 114 -6.10 0.61 8.07
CA CYS A 114 -6.98 1.39 7.20
C CYS A 114 -8.46 1.17 7.56
N LEU A 115 -8.85 -0.09 7.76
CA LEU A 115 -10.23 -0.46 8.08
C LEU A 115 -10.69 -0.04 9.49
N THR A 116 -9.77 0.36 10.37
CA THR A 116 -10.15 0.92 11.67
C THR A 116 -10.99 2.19 11.52
N CYS A 117 -10.75 2.96 10.45
CA CYS A 117 -11.52 4.18 10.13
C CYS A 117 -12.38 4.05 8.87
N HIS A 118 -12.03 3.12 7.96
CA HIS A 118 -12.65 2.97 6.63
C HIS A 118 -13.38 1.64 6.45
N GLU A 119 -13.92 1.04 7.50
CA GLU A 119 -14.68 -0.22 7.38
C GLU A 119 -15.89 -0.10 6.44
N ASP A 120 -16.50 1.08 6.39
CA ASP A 120 -17.67 1.40 5.57
C ASP A 120 -17.46 1.17 4.07
N VAL A 121 -16.22 1.28 3.58
CA VAL A 121 -15.88 1.05 2.17
C VAL A 121 -16.12 -0.39 1.72
N LEU A 122 -16.23 -1.32 2.67
CA LEU A 122 -16.51 -2.73 2.41
C LEU A 122 -18.00 -3.03 2.24
N ALA A 123 -18.89 -2.13 2.69
CA ALA A 123 -20.33 -2.35 2.67
C ALA A 123 -20.92 -2.33 1.25
N GLY A 124 -20.25 -1.70 0.29
CA GLY A 124 -20.77 -1.57 -1.07
C GLY A 124 -19.76 -1.02 -2.07
N ALA A 125 -20.28 -0.67 -3.25
CA ALA A 125 -19.47 -0.01 -4.28
C ALA A 125 -19.31 1.47 -3.97
N VAL A 126 -18.06 1.94 -3.88
CA VAL A 126 -17.71 3.34 -3.66
C VAL A 126 -17.34 3.96 -5.00
N VAL A 127 -17.79 5.19 -5.26
CA VAL A 127 -17.41 5.96 -6.45
C VAL A 127 -16.47 7.09 -6.05
N SER A 128 -15.26 7.09 -6.59
CA SER A 128 -14.25 8.14 -6.37
C SER A 128 -13.45 8.40 -7.64
N GLY A 129 -13.14 9.66 -7.93
CA GLY A 129 -12.37 10.03 -9.12
C GLY A 129 -12.98 9.60 -10.46
N GLY A 130 -14.30 9.33 -10.48
CA GLY A 130 -15.00 8.81 -11.67
C GLY A 130 -14.95 7.29 -11.84
N ILE A 131 -14.34 6.56 -10.91
CA ILE A 131 -14.26 5.09 -10.89
C ILE A 131 -15.13 4.54 -9.75
N ARG A 132 -15.83 3.44 -10.01
CA ARG A 132 -16.64 2.67 -9.08
C ARG A 132 -15.89 1.39 -8.71
N ILE A 133 -15.65 1.17 -7.41
CA ILE A 133 -14.93 0.00 -6.89
C ILE A 133 -15.75 -0.64 -5.78
N LYS A 134 -15.93 -1.96 -5.83
CA LYS A 134 -16.45 -2.74 -4.71
C LYS A 134 -15.28 -3.37 -3.95
N HIS A 135 -14.78 -2.67 -2.93
CA HIS A 135 -13.53 -3.05 -2.24
C HIS A 135 -13.54 -4.49 -1.74
N SER A 136 -14.66 -4.97 -1.17
CA SER A 136 -14.80 -6.36 -0.71
C SER A 136 -14.44 -7.42 -1.77
N SER A 137 -14.55 -7.09 -3.06
CA SER A 137 -14.24 -7.96 -4.19
C SER A 137 -12.91 -7.64 -4.86
N CYS A 138 -12.40 -6.41 -4.68
CA CYS A 138 -11.19 -5.92 -5.33
C CYS A 138 -9.95 -5.91 -4.40
N THR A 139 -10.11 -6.06 -3.08
CA THR A 139 -9.01 -6.15 -2.11
C THR A 139 -8.74 -7.56 -1.53
N PRO A 140 -9.08 -8.71 -2.18
CA PRO A 140 -8.93 -10.01 -1.53
C PRO A 140 -7.48 -10.48 -1.40
N VAL A 141 -6.53 -9.86 -2.12
CA VAL A 141 -5.12 -10.27 -2.18
C VAL A 141 -4.11 -9.14 -1.94
N ASP A 142 -4.55 -7.88 -1.86
CA ASP A 142 -3.67 -6.74 -1.68
C ASP A 142 -4.12 -5.84 -0.52
N SER A 143 -3.17 -5.14 0.08
CA SER A 143 -3.42 -4.11 1.07
C SER A 143 -3.97 -2.85 0.44
N CYS A 144 -4.61 -1.98 1.23
CA CYS A 144 -5.27 -0.76 0.72
C CYS A 144 -4.28 0.15 -0.03
N ASP A 145 -3.03 0.21 0.41
CA ASP A 145 -1.94 0.98 -0.22
C ASP A 145 -1.48 0.39 -1.56
N GLY A 146 -1.90 -0.82 -1.93
CA GLY A 146 -1.72 -1.40 -3.27
C GLY A 146 -2.42 -0.59 -4.38
N CYS A 147 -3.44 0.21 -4.03
CA CYS A 147 -4.06 1.21 -4.91
C CYS A 147 -3.97 2.64 -4.37
N HIS A 148 -3.80 2.80 -3.05
CA HIS A 148 -3.84 4.07 -2.35
C HIS A 148 -2.50 4.44 -1.69
N ALA A 149 -1.36 4.10 -2.30
CA ALA A 149 -0.03 4.32 -1.73
C ALA A 149 0.24 5.78 -1.32
N ALA A 150 -0.29 6.74 -2.07
CA ALA A 150 -0.09 8.16 -1.83
C ALA A 150 -0.99 8.77 -0.72
N SER A 151 -1.82 7.96 -0.03
CA SER A 151 -2.84 8.47 0.91
C SER A 151 -2.29 9.30 2.07
N ALA A 152 -1.13 8.93 2.60
CA ALA A 152 -0.53 9.56 3.78
C ALA A 152 0.76 10.34 3.47
N HIS A 153 1.46 10.03 2.38
CA HIS A 153 2.75 10.66 2.08
C HIS A 153 2.84 11.26 0.67
N GLY A 154 1.72 11.37 -0.05
CA GLY A 154 1.68 11.99 -1.37
C GLY A 154 2.70 11.38 -2.35
N GLU A 155 3.43 12.23 -3.07
CA GLU A 155 4.48 11.82 -4.02
C GLU A 155 5.82 11.51 -3.36
N THR A 156 5.95 11.66 -2.03
CA THR A 156 7.18 11.33 -1.28
C THR A 156 7.34 9.82 -1.09
N ILE A 157 6.35 9.03 -1.50
CA ILE A 157 6.42 7.57 -1.52
C ILE A 157 7.52 7.05 -2.45
N ARG A 158 8.13 5.94 -2.06
CA ARG A 158 9.15 5.24 -2.86
C ARG A 158 8.54 4.27 -3.87
N TRP A 159 7.25 4.00 -3.77
CA TRP A 159 6.54 3.11 -4.66
C TRP A 159 5.17 3.67 -4.99
N THR A 160 5.05 4.24 -6.18
CA THR A 160 3.79 4.81 -6.66
C THR A 160 2.89 3.71 -7.17
N ARG A 161 1.81 3.46 -6.41
CA ARG A 161 0.70 2.60 -6.82
C ARG A 161 -0.60 3.38 -6.84
N ARG A 162 -1.34 3.21 -7.92
CA ARG A 162 -2.66 3.79 -8.18
C ARG A 162 -3.51 2.73 -8.83
N ALA A 163 -4.83 2.85 -8.72
CA ALA A 163 -5.75 2.04 -9.52
C ALA A 163 -5.47 2.30 -11.01
N ILE A 164 -4.97 1.28 -11.69
CA ILE A 164 -4.75 1.27 -13.14
C ILE A 164 -5.77 0.31 -13.78
N MET A 165 -6.24 0.67 -14.97
CA MET A 165 -7.34 -0.05 -15.65
C MET A 165 -6.92 -1.49 -15.98
N GLU A 166 -5.65 -1.65 -16.32
CA GLU A 166 -4.93 -2.87 -16.64
C GLU A 166 -5.17 -3.98 -15.62
N GLU A 167 -4.84 -3.70 -14.35
CA GLU A 167 -4.98 -4.65 -13.25
C GLU A 167 -6.46 -4.99 -12.97
N CYS A 168 -7.37 -4.05 -13.24
CA CYS A 168 -8.81 -4.32 -13.13
C CYS A 168 -9.28 -5.29 -14.24
N VAL A 169 -8.90 -5.01 -15.49
CA VAL A 169 -9.34 -5.77 -16.66
C VAL A 169 -8.75 -7.17 -16.66
N ASP A 170 -7.50 -7.34 -16.28
CA ASP A 170 -6.85 -8.66 -16.23
C ASP A 170 -7.65 -9.64 -15.35
N CYS A 171 -7.94 -9.27 -14.11
CA CYS A 171 -8.75 -10.09 -13.22
C CYS A 171 -10.19 -10.24 -13.72
N HIS A 172 -10.82 -9.18 -14.25
CA HIS A 172 -12.18 -9.28 -14.79
C HIS A 172 -12.28 -10.22 -16.01
N VAL A 173 -11.24 -10.30 -16.84
CA VAL A 173 -11.15 -11.27 -17.94
C VAL A 173 -11.05 -12.68 -17.38
N GLU A 174 -10.12 -12.93 -16.45
CA GLU A 174 -9.92 -14.23 -15.83
C GLU A 174 -11.19 -14.75 -15.14
N GLN A 175 -11.89 -13.85 -14.44
CA GLN A 175 -13.10 -14.17 -13.68
C GLN A 175 -14.39 -14.13 -14.53
N HIS A 176 -14.29 -13.86 -15.83
CA HIS A 176 -15.45 -13.68 -16.73
C HIS A 176 -16.46 -12.65 -16.18
N ALA A 177 -15.96 -11.60 -15.53
CA ALA A 177 -16.77 -10.55 -14.94
C ALA A 177 -17.17 -9.50 -15.99
N ALA A 178 -18.14 -8.65 -15.61
CA ALA A 178 -18.60 -7.51 -16.39
C ALA A 178 -17.43 -6.56 -16.72
N ARG A 179 -17.30 -6.18 -17.99
CA ARG A 179 -16.21 -5.34 -18.53
C ARG A 179 -16.72 -4.13 -19.31
N GLU A 180 -18.03 -3.89 -19.29
CA GLU A 180 -18.65 -2.73 -19.89
C GLU A 180 -18.14 -1.47 -19.19
N CYS A 181 -17.92 -0.39 -19.96
CA CYS A 181 -17.29 0.83 -19.44
C CYS A 181 -18.00 1.39 -18.21
N ASN A 182 -19.32 1.30 -18.16
CA ASN A 182 -20.16 1.83 -17.07
C ASN A 182 -20.12 0.99 -15.78
N THR A 183 -19.56 -0.22 -15.83
CA THR A 183 -19.35 -1.08 -14.67
C THR A 183 -18.35 -0.42 -13.72
N CYS A 184 -17.19 -0.02 -14.28
CA CYS A 184 -16.10 0.61 -13.54
C CYS A 184 -16.15 2.15 -13.59
N HIS A 185 -16.59 2.78 -14.68
CA HIS A 185 -16.66 4.23 -14.75
C HIS A 185 -18.03 4.75 -14.30
N GLY A 186 -18.04 5.59 -13.27
CA GLY A 186 -19.23 6.34 -12.85
C GLY A 186 -19.61 7.45 -13.84
N ALA A 187 -18.62 7.97 -14.58
CA ALA A 187 -18.83 8.87 -15.70
C ALA A 187 -19.50 8.13 -16.87
N ARG A 188 -20.51 8.73 -17.48
CA ARG A 188 -21.36 8.07 -18.48
C ARG A 188 -21.00 8.46 -19.91
N THR A 189 -20.48 9.68 -20.13
CA THR A 189 -20.04 10.13 -21.45
C THR A 189 -18.52 10.00 -21.63
N GLN A 190 -18.07 9.93 -22.89
CA GLN A 190 -16.64 9.96 -23.18
C GLN A 190 -16.03 11.27 -22.67
N ALA A 191 -16.63 12.42 -22.98
CA ALA A 191 -16.16 13.73 -22.52
C ALA A 191 -15.95 13.80 -20.99
N GLU A 192 -16.87 13.24 -20.20
CA GLU A 192 -16.72 13.17 -18.73
C GLU A 192 -15.55 12.28 -18.29
N ARG A 193 -15.30 11.17 -18.99
CA ARG A 193 -14.17 10.26 -18.73
C ARG A 193 -12.84 10.88 -19.15
N LEU A 194 -12.80 11.70 -20.20
CA LEU A 194 -11.60 12.42 -20.64
C LEU A 194 -11.27 13.59 -19.70
N ALA A 195 -12.29 14.25 -19.12
CA ALA A 195 -12.09 15.40 -18.25
C ALA A 195 -11.61 15.04 -16.82
N LYS A 196 -11.73 13.78 -16.39
CA LYS A 196 -11.46 13.34 -15.01
C LYS A 196 -10.67 12.01 -14.98
N GLY A 197 -9.69 11.90 -14.08
CA GLY A 197 -9.04 10.62 -13.75
C GLY A 197 -7.86 10.21 -14.64
N ALA A 198 -7.56 8.90 -14.66
CA ALA A 198 -6.35 8.29 -15.24
C ALA A 198 -6.11 8.58 -16.73
N TRP A 199 -7.12 9.08 -17.46
CA TRP A 199 -6.99 9.52 -18.84
C TRP A 199 -5.90 10.58 -19.03
N LYS A 200 -5.83 11.57 -18.12
CA LYS A 200 -4.82 12.63 -18.22
C LYS A 200 -3.39 12.10 -18.04
N ALA A 201 -3.21 10.99 -17.35
CA ALA A 201 -1.89 10.39 -17.12
C ALA A 201 -1.34 9.69 -18.37
N THR A 202 -2.21 9.07 -19.18
CA THR A 202 -1.82 8.35 -20.42
C THR A 202 -1.95 9.20 -21.69
N HIS A 203 -2.68 10.31 -21.62
CA HIS A 203 -2.96 11.23 -22.75
C HIS A 203 -2.60 12.69 -22.43
N ALA A 204 -1.58 12.89 -21.58
CA ALA A 204 -0.98 14.21 -21.35
C ALA A 204 -0.40 14.79 -22.66
N THR A 205 0.00 16.06 -22.63
CA THR A 205 0.50 16.78 -23.82
C THR A 205 1.70 16.10 -24.50
N ASP A 206 2.46 15.30 -23.76
CA ASP A 206 3.65 14.56 -24.19
C ASP A 206 3.37 13.09 -24.54
N TRP A 207 2.10 12.64 -24.57
CA TRP A 207 1.74 11.23 -24.80
C TRP A 207 2.36 10.65 -26.07
N LYS A 208 2.53 11.45 -27.14
CA LYS A 208 3.13 10.99 -28.39
C LYS A 208 4.57 10.51 -28.21
N SER A 209 5.33 11.11 -27.30
CA SER A 209 6.71 10.69 -26.98
C SER A 209 6.78 9.58 -25.94
N THR A 210 5.69 9.30 -25.22
CA THR A 210 5.66 8.35 -24.10
C THR A 210 4.71 7.16 -24.32
N HIS A 211 3.99 7.10 -25.45
CA HIS A 211 3.12 5.97 -25.78
C HIS A 211 3.91 4.74 -26.22
N GLY A 212 3.39 3.55 -25.89
CA GLY A 212 4.03 2.27 -26.21
C GLY A 212 5.00 1.75 -25.15
N MET A 213 5.13 2.41 -23.98
CA MET A 213 5.95 1.92 -22.86
C MET A 213 5.26 0.81 -22.02
N GLY A 214 4.19 0.19 -22.52
CA GLY A 214 3.40 -0.83 -21.81
C GLY A 214 2.70 -1.79 -22.77
N ASP A 215 1.91 -2.73 -22.23
CA ASP A 215 1.19 -3.71 -23.05
C ASP A 215 0.05 -3.04 -23.84
N LEU A 216 0.11 -3.16 -25.17
CA LEU A 216 -0.85 -2.56 -26.10
C LEU A 216 -2.28 -3.08 -25.92
N ARG A 217 -2.48 -4.25 -25.31
CA ARG A 217 -3.81 -4.79 -24.98
C ARG A 217 -4.61 -3.80 -24.13
N TYR A 218 -3.94 -3.04 -23.28
CA TYR A 218 -4.57 -2.05 -22.42
C TYR A 218 -5.05 -0.82 -23.19
N CYS A 219 -4.26 -0.34 -24.15
CA CYS A 219 -4.70 0.72 -25.06
C CYS A 219 -5.95 0.29 -25.85
N ARG A 220 -5.98 -0.98 -26.27
CA ARG A 220 -7.12 -1.59 -26.99
C ARG A 220 -8.39 -1.75 -26.15
N THR A 221 -8.30 -1.54 -24.84
CA THR A 221 -9.48 -1.51 -23.96
C THR A 221 -10.36 -0.28 -24.27
N CYS A 222 -9.75 0.81 -24.71
CA CYS A 222 -10.46 2.06 -25.05
C CYS A 222 -10.43 2.39 -26.55
N HIS A 223 -9.43 1.93 -27.28
CA HIS A 223 -9.20 2.27 -28.68
C HIS A 223 -9.33 1.05 -29.60
N THR A 224 -9.84 1.25 -30.81
CA THR A 224 -9.73 0.23 -31.86
C THR A 224 -8.34 0.28 -32.50
N VAL A 225 -7.97 -0.76 -33.26
CA VAL A 225 -6.70 -0.83 -34.01
C VAL A 225 -6.52 0.37 -34.95
N ASP A 226 -7.62 0.92 -35.48
CA ASP A 226 -7.58 2.07 -36.38
C ASP A 226 -6.93 3.30 -35.75
N ALA A 227 -7.03 3.45 -34.42
CA ALA A 227 -6.36 4.54 -33.71
C ALA A 227 -4.83 4.46 -33.88
N CYS A 228 -4.27 3.25 -33.88
CA CYS A 228 -2.84 3.00 -34.08
C CYS A 228 -2.46 3.24 -35.54
N MET A 229 -3.29 2.78 -36.49
CA MET A 229 -3.00 2.83 -37.93
C MET A 229 -2.88 4.25 -38.48
N LYS A 230 -3.46 5.26 -37.79
CA LYS A 230 -3.30 6.68 -38.15
C LYS A 230 -1.85 7.16 -38.18
N CYS A 231 -0.97 6.55 -37.37
CA CYS A 231 0.46 6.86 -37.33
C CYS A 231 1.33 5.64 -37.64
N HIS A 232 0.81 4.43 -37.48
CA HIS A 232 1.48 3.16 -37.77
C HIS A 232 0.76 2.38 -38.90
N PRO A 233 0.71 2.93 -40.13
CA PRO A 233 -0.07 2.33 -41.23
C PRO A 233 0.47 0.95 -41.68
N THR A 234 1.71 0.63 -41.33
CA THR A 234 2.35 -0.67 -41.62
C THR A 234 2.30 -1.64 -40.42
N GLY A 235 1.56 -1.29 -39.37
CA GLY A 235 1.48 -2.05 -38.12
C GLY A 235 2.27 -1.41 -36.97
N VAL A 236 1.81 -1.66 -35.73
CA VAL A 236 2.45 -1.15 -34.52
C VAL A 236 3.77 -1.88 -34.28
N PRO A 237 4.90 -1.18 -34.11
CA PRO A 237 6.18 -1.82 -33.80
C PRO A 237 6.08 -2.63 -32.50
N SER A 238 6.49 -3.90 -32.53
CA SER A 238 6.61 -4.73 -31.33
C SER A 238 7.94 -4.45 -30.63
N PRO A 239 8.01 -4.51 -29.28
CA PRO A 239 9.27 -4.43 -28.54
C PRO A 239 10.31 -5.48 -28.97
N SER A 240 9.87 -6.57 -29.59
CA SER A 240 10.74 -7.66 -30.05
C SER A 240 11.41 -7.43 -31.40
N THR A 241 11.16 -6.31 -32.08
CA THR A 241 11.73 -6.03 -33.41
C THR A 241 12.71 -4.87 -33.39
N THR A 242 13.79 -5.00 -32.62
CA THR A 242 15.03 -4.30 -32.98
C THR A 242 15.66 -5.00 -34.17
N GLY A 243 15.39 -4.46 -35.36
CA GLY A 243 16.26 -4.54 -36.52
C GLY A 243 16.40 -5.90 -37.19
N THR A 244 15.45 -6.27 -38.05
CA THR A 244 15.71 -6.56 -39.47
C THR A 244 14.40 -6.82 -40.19
N SER A 245 14.32 -6.28 -41.40
CA SER A 245 13.20 -6.41 -42.33
C SER A 245 12.89 -7.86 -42.72
N THR A 246 11.63 -8.06 -43.12
CA THR A 246 11.01 -9.22 -43.81
C THR A 246 10.36 -10.28 -42.92
N GLY A 247 9.03 -10.30 -42.93
CA GLY A 247 8.20 -11.33 -42.30
C GLY A 247 6.92 -10.72 -41.73
N ALA A 248 5.86 -10.65 -42.52
CA ALA A 248 4.54 -10.24 -42.04
C ALA A 248 4.04 -11.25 -40.97
N PRO A 249 3.70 -10.81 -39.74
CA PRO A 249 2.98 -11.67 -38.81
C PRO A 249 1.51 -11.70 -39.23
N THR A 250 1.01 -12.89 -39.52
CA THR A 250 -0.42 -13.14 -39.73
C THR A 250 -1.16 -12.84 -38.43
N ILE A 251 -2.08 -11.86 -38.46
CA ILE A 251 -3.01 -11.63 -37.35
C ILE A 251 -4.04 -12.77 -37.39
N PRO A 252 -4.20 -13.58 -36.32
CA PRO A 252 -5.32 -14.50 -36.24
C PRO A 252 -6.59 -13.65 -36.07
N GLY A 253 -7.50 -13.74 -37.04
CA GLY A 253 -8.81 -13.13 -36.93
C GLY A 253 -9.58 -13.69 -35.72
N GLY A 254 -10.03 -12.81 -34.85
CA GLY A 254 -11.19 -13.01 -33.98
C GLY A 254 -12.00 -11.72 -34.13
N GLY A 255 -13.20 -11.74 -34.70
CA GLY A 255 -14.30 -12.65 -34.39
C GLY A 255 -15.23 -11.82 -33.51
N ASP A 256 -16.24 -11.22 -34.14
CA ASP A 256 -17.23 -10.36 -33.51
C ASP A 256 -17.92 -11.08 -32.35
N GLN A 257 -17.65 -10.66 -31.11
CA GLN A 257 -18.55 -10.71 -29.93
C GLN A 257 -18.17 -9.61 -28.93
#